data_AF-C0KRU8-F1
#
_entry.id   AF-C0KRU8-F1
#
_cell.length_a   1.000
_cell.length_b   1.000
_cell.length_c   1.000
_cell.angle_alpha   90.00
_cell.angle_beta   90.00
_cell.angle_gamma   90.00
#
_symmetry.space_group_name_H-M   'P 1'
#
loop_
_entity.id
_entity.type
_entity.pdbx_description
1 polymer ?
#
loop_
_entity_poly.entity_id
_entity_poly.type
_entity_poly.pdbx_seq_one_letter_code
_entity_poly.pdbx_strand_id
1 'polypeptide(L)'
;MPALQRLERFGNHLILGISGTSLSDEDKRALGELKPIGVIFFAKNFVDGVPYEVWLETFQELHSQIQEYAERDSMFFTLDHEGGRVVRTPLPITRFPQALLLRSHAREVAKATAIELKSLGINLSWSPVADIYSHPQNPIIGSRAFGNTPETAATGAREYYLGLTEAGIVGCAKHFPGHGDTSKDSHVELPILNLTPEELRRRELIPFKALNVGEVP
;
A
#
# COMPACT_ATOMS: atom_id res chain seq x y z
N MET A 1 -19.00 -28.63 9.38
CA MET A 1 -19.62 -27.35 9.79
C MET A 1 -18.89 -26.63 10.94
N PRO A 2 -18.32 -27.28 11.98
CA PRO A 2 -17.63 -26.56 13.07
C PRO A 2 -16.30 -25.89 12.67
N ALA A 3 -15.58 -26.46 11.71
CA ALA A 3 -14.27 -25.94 11.27
C ALA A 3 -14.40 -24.67 10.42
N LEU A 4 -15.39 -24.59 9.53
CA LEU A 4 -15.62 -23.42 8.66
C LEU A 4 -15.97 -22.17 9.49
N GLN A 5 -16.90 -22.31 10.44
CA GLN A 5 -17.24 -21.24 11.41
C GLN A 5 -16.06 -20.81 12.30
N ARG A 6 -14.99 -21.62 12.38
CA ARG A 6 -13.77 -21.29 13.12
C ARG A 6 -12.82 -20.46 12.26
N LEU A 7 -12.78 -20.69 10.96
CA LEU A 7 -11.90 -20.00 10.02
C LEU A 7 -12.41 -18.60 9.67
N GLU A 8 -13.72 -18.42 9.47
CA GLU A 8 -14.34 -17.11 9.21
C GLU A 8 -14.02 -16.08 10.31
N ARG A 9 -13.85 -16.52 11.56
CA ARG A 9 -13.48 -15.66 12.69
C ARG A 9 -12.11 -14.97 12.51
N PHE A 10 -11.23 -15.55 11.70
CA PHE A 10 -9.93 -14.99 11.38
C PHE A 10 -9.97 -14.06 10.16
N GLY A 11 -11.01 -14.12 9.33
CA GLY A 11 -11.14 -13.30 8.13
C GLY A 11 -10.92 -11.81 8.39
N ASN A 12 -11.44 -11.32 9.52
CA ASN A 12 -11.26 -9.92 9.94
C ASN A 12 -9.79 -9.49 10.18
N HIS A 13 -8.85 -10.43 10.20
CA HIS A 13 -7.42 -10.20 10.43
C HIS A 13 -6.55 -10.52 9.21
N LEU A 14 -7.16 -10.80 8.05
CA LEU A 14 -6.46 -11.25 6.85
C LEU A 14 -6.71 -10.33 5.66
N ILE A 15 -5.63 -9.95 5.00
CA ILE A 15 -5.64 -9.37 3.65
C ILE A 15 -4.97 -10.38 2.72
N LEU A 16 -5.71 -10.87 1.72
CA LEU A 16 -5.22 -11.93 0.83
C LEU A 16 -4.72 -11.37 -0.50
N GLY A 17 -3.66 -11.94 -1.04
CA GLY A 17 -3.22 -11.67 -2.40
C GLY A 17 -4.05 -12.47 -3.40
N ILE A 18 -4.43 -11.85 -4.53
CA ILE A 18 -5.16 -12.52 -5.61
C ILE A 18 -4.18 -13.09 -6.64
N SER A 19 -4.44 -14.31 -7.11
CA SER A 19 -3.48 -15.04 -7.96
C SER A 19 -3.21 -14.39 -9.31
N GLY A 20 -4.22 -13.81 -9.98
CA GLY A 20 -4.09 -13.22 -11.32
C GLY A 20 -5.22 -12.26 -11.70
N THR A 21 -5.51 -12.13 -12.99
CA THR A 21 -6.57 -11.25 -13.53
C THR A 21 -7.98 -11.85 -13.45
N SER A 22 -8.08 -13.10 -13.02
CA SER A 22 -9.33 -13.81 -12.71
C SER A 22 -9.12 -14.69 -11.48
N LEU A 23 -10.20 -15.09 -10.81
CA LEU A 23 -10.11 -15.96 -9.64
C LEU A 23 -9.85 -17.42 -10.06
N SER A 24 -8.77 -17.97 -9.52
CA SER A 24 -8.53 -19.42 -9.53
C SER A 24 -9.48 -20.14 -8.57
N ASP A 25 -9.55 -21.46 -8.67
CA ASP A 25 -10.34 -22.26 -7.72
C ASP A 25 -9.80 -22.18 -6.29
N GLU A 26 -8.50 -21.92 -6.13
CA GLU A 26 -7.88 -21.68 -4.83
C GLU A 26 -8.27 -20.31 -4.26
N ASP A 27 -8.28 -19.25 -5.09
CA ASP A 27 -8.76 -17.92 -4.66
C ASP A 27 -10.22 -18.00 -4.21
N LYS A 28 -11.10 -18.61 -5.01
CA LYS A 28 -12.52 -18.78 -4.70
C LYS A 28 -12.73 -19.50 -3.38
N ARG A 29 -11.98 -20.59 -3.14
CA ARG A 29 -12.04 -21.34 -1.89
C ARG A 29 -11.55 -20.50 -0.72
N ALA A 30 -10.40 -19.84 -0.85
CA ALA A 30 -9.85 -19.00 0.22
C ALA A 30 -10.80 -17.84 0.57
N LEU A 31 -11.38 -17.18 -0.42
CA LEU A 31 -12.37 -16.12 -0.22
C LEU A 31 -13.61 -16.64 0.52
N GLY A 32 -14.20 -17.75 0.07
CA GLY A 32 -15.41 -18.31 0.66
C GLY A 32 -15.21 -18.92 2.06
N GLU A 33 -14.05 -19.52 2.34
CA GLU A 33 -13.78 -20.16 3.63
C GLU A 33 -13.24 -19.18 4.68
N LEU A 34 -12.37 -18.24 4.28
CA LEU A 34 -11.73 -17.30 5.20
C LEU A 34 -12.53 -16.00 5.35
N LYS A 35 -13.25 -15.58 4.31
CA LYS A 35 -14.00 -14.31 4.25
C LYS A 35 -13.14 -13.12 4.73
N PRO A 36 -11.99 -12.86 4.08
CA PRO A 36 -11.01 -11.89 4.56
C PRO A 36 -11.58 -10.48 4.67
N ILE A 37 -11.01 -9.63 5.53
CA ILE A 37 -11.40 -8.22 5.63
C ILE A 37 -11.02 -7.45 4.37
N GLY A 38 -10.08 -7.96 3.58
CA GLY A 38 -9.66 -7.34 2.34
C GLY A 38 -8.75 -8.19 1.49
N VAL A 39 -8.34 -7.59 0.38
CA VAL A 39 -7.41 -8.17 -0.59
C VAL A 39 -6.34 -7.15 -0.98
N ILE A 40 -5.19 -7.65 -1.43
CA ILE A 40 -4.12 -6.85 -2.01
C ILE A 40 -3.92 -7.24 -3.47
N PHE A 41 -3.88 -6.22 -4.32
CA PHE A 41 -3.57 -6.38 -5.74
C PHE A 41 -2.09 -6.07 -6.03
N PHE A 42 -1.59 -6.71 -7.07
CA PHE A 42 -0.27 -6.56 -7.65
C PHE A 42 -0.41 -6.33 -9.15
N ALA A 43 0.71 -6.06 -9.85
CA ALA A 43 0.70 -5.82 -11.29
C ALA A 43 0.05 -6.98 -12.08
N LYS A 44 0.24 -8.22 -11.63
CA LYS A 44 -0.36 -9.43 -12.22
C LYS A 44 -1.90 -9.50 -12.17
N ASN A 45 -2.55 -8.62 -11.41
CA ASN A 45 -4.01 -8.58 -11.30
C ASN A 45 -4.65 -7.63 -12.31
N PHE A 46 -3.85 -6.95 -13.12
CA PHE A 46 -4.29 -6.09 -14.20
C PHE A 46 -3.82 -6.65 -15.54
N VAL A 47 -4.70 -6.65 -16.54
CA VAL A 47 -4.28 -6.89 -17.93
C VAL A 47 -3.63 -5.61 -18.48
N ASP A 48 -2.55 -5.76 -19.24
CA ASP A 48 -1.80 -4.65 -19.83
C ASP A 48 -1.64 -4.86 -21.35
N GLY A 49 -1.42 -3.78 -22.11
CA GLY A 49 -1.29 -3.82 -23.56
C GLY A 49 -2.60 -4.09 -24.33
N VAL A 50 -3.75 -3.96 -23.66
CA VAL A 50 -5.09 -4.07 -24.25
C VAL A 50 -5.80 -2.71 -24.25
N PRO A 51 -6.88 -2.51 -25.03
CA PRO A 51 -7.69 -1.30 -24.94
C PRO A 51 -8.16 -1.04 -23.50
N TYR A 52 -8.24 0.24 -23.12
CA TYR A 52 -8.57 0.66 -21.75
C TYR A 52 -9.88 0.05 -21.27
N GLU A 53 -10.88 -0.05 -22.15
CA GLU A 53 -12.20 -0.58 -21.85
C GLU A 53 -12.12 -2.06 -21.43
N VAL A 54 -11.31 -2.86 -22.14
CA VAL A 54 -11.09 -4.27 -21.82
C VAL A 54 -10.35 -4.44 -20.49
N TRP A 55 -9.34 -3.60 -20.27
CA TRP A 55 -8.61 -3.60 -19.00
C TRP A 55 -9.53 -3.29 -17.81
N LEU A 56 -10.30 -2.22 -17.92
CA LEU A 56 -11.19 -1.75 -16.87
C LEU A 56 -12.29 -2.79 -16.59
N GLU A 57 -12.95 -3.31 -17.63
CA GLU A 57 -14.00 -4.31 -17.51
C GLU A 57 -13.48 -5.59 -16.83
N THR A 58 -12.30 -6.08 -17.24
CA THR A 58 -11.67 -7.26 -16.62
C THR A 58 -11.41 -7.04 -15.13
N PHE A 59 -10.92 -5.86 -14.75
CA PHE A 59 -10.64 -5.57 -13.35
C PHE A 59 -11.92 -5.38 -12.52
N GLN A 60 -12.96 -4.78 -13.10
CA GLN A 60 -14.27 -4.64 -12.46
C GLN A 60 -14.93 -6.00 -12.22
N GLU A 61 -14.85 -6.92 -13.18
CA GLU A 61 -15.33 -8.30 -13.03
C GLU A 61 -14.58 -9.02 -11.90
N LEU A 62 -13.24 -8.92 -11.88
CA LEU A 62 -12.43 -9.49 -10.80
C LEU A 62 -12.85 -8.93 -9.43
N HIS A 63 -13.04 -7.61 -9.32
CA HIS A 63 -13.47 -6.95 -8.09
C HIS A 63 -14.85 -7.46 -7.64
N SER A 64 -15.82 -7.54 -8.55
CA SER A 64 -17.17 -8.04 -8.26
C SER A 64 -17.15 -9.48 -7.76
N GLN A 65 -16.42 -10.37 -8.44
CA GLN A 65 -16.29 -11.76 -8.04
C GLN A 65 -15.65 -11.90 -6.64
N ILE A 66 -14.66 -11.08 -6.31
CA ILE A 66 -14.04 -11.12 -4.96
C ILE A 66 -15.08 -10.85 -3.87
N GLN A 67 -15.93 -9.84 -4.06
CA GLN A 67 -16.98 -9.52 -3.09
C GLN A 67 -18.03 -10.64 -2.99
N GLU A 68 -18.43 -11.19 -4.13
CA GLU A 68 -19.39 -12.30 -4.20
C GLU A 68 -18.88 -13.53 -3.45
N TYR A 69 -17.68 -14.00 -3.75
CA TYR A 69 -17.10 -15.18 -3.09
C TYR A 69 -16.77 -14.94 -1.62
N ALA A 70 -16.37 -13.72 -1.24
CA ALA A 70 -16.13 -13.39 0.16
C ALA A 70 -17.43 -13.25 0.97
N GLU A 71 -18.58 -13.07 0.31
CA GLU A 71 -19.88 -12.77 0.93
C GLU A 71 -19.80 -11.55 1.87
N ARG A 72 -19.14 -10.47 1.43
CA ARG A 72 -18.96 -9.24 2.21
C ARG A 72 -19.37 -8.00 1.44
N ASP A 73 -20.30 -7.23 2.02
CA ASP A 73 -20.72 -5.93 1.49
C ASP A 73 -19.62 -4.87 1.54
N SER A 74 -18.68 -5.00 2.49
CA SER A 74 -17.57 -4.08 2.67
C SER A 74 -16.26 -4.82 2.92
N MET A 75 -15.25 -4.46 2.13
CA MET A 75 -13.90 -5.03 2.16
C MET A 75 -12.86 -3.95 1.88
N PHE A 76 -11.64 -4.15 2.38
CA PHE A 76 -10.49 -3.38 1.94
C PHE A 76 -9.97 -3.90 0.61
N PHE A 77 -9.96 -3.06 -0.40
CA PHE A 77 -9.29 -3.30 -1.67
C PHE A 77 -8.02 -2.47 -1.67
N THR A 78 -6.88 -3.16 -1.62
CA THR A 78 -5.62 -2.52 -1.26
C THR A 78 -4.58 -2.61 -2.38
N LEU A 79 -3.70 -1.61 -2.45
CA LEU A 79 -2.67 -1.51 -3.49
C LEU A 79 -1.40 -0.83 -2.98
N ASP A 80 -0.24 -1.34 -3.38
CA ASP A 80 1.05 -0.64 -3.26
C ASP A 80 1.24 0.32 -4.45
N HIS A 81 0.75 1.55 -4.35
CA HIS A 81 0.93 2.56 -5.41
C HIS A 81 1.56 3.83 -4.83
N GLU A 82 2.90 3.86 -4.82
CA GLU A 82 3.69 4.95 -4.22
C GLU A 82 4.12 6.02 -5.25
N GLY A 83 4.09 5.66 -6.54
CA GLY A 83 4.79 6.38 -7.60
C GLY A 83 6.22 5.87 -7.80
N GLY A 84 6.95 6.51 -8.73
CA GLY A 84 8.27 6.08 -9.17
C GLY A 84 8.24 4.63 -9.66
N ARG A 85 9.09 3.78 -9.06
CA ARG A 85 9.18 2.35 -9.41
C ARG A 85 8.09 1.47 -8.81
N VAL A 86 7.32 1.99 -7.84
CA VAL A 86 6.27 1.21 -7.15
C VAL A 86 4.91 1.67 -7.65
N VAL A 87 4.57 1.17 -8.84
CA VAL A 87 3.29 1.35 -9.51
C VAL A 87 2.80 -0.02 -9.94
N ARG A 88 1.53 -0.35 -9.68
CA ARG A 88 0.96 -1.67 -10.01
C ARG A 88 0.02 -1.62 -11.21
N THR A 89 -0.70 -0.53 -11.38
CA THR A 89 -1.70 -0.36 -12.44
C THR A 89 -1.03 -0.07 -13.78
N PRO A 90 -1.62 -0.53 -14.89
CA PRO A 90 -1.22 -0.12 -16.22
C PRO A 90 -1.70 1.32 -16.51
N LEU A 91 -1.37 1.83 -17.70
CA LEU A 91 -1.92 3.08 -18.20
C LEU A 91 -3.45 2.95 -18.45
N PRO A 92 -4.21 4.06 -18.43
CA PRO A 92 -3.80 5.45 -18.23
C PRO A 92 -3.63 5.94 -16.78
N ILE A 93 -3.60 5.07 -15.77
CA ILE A 93 -3.34 5.52 -14.38
C ILE A 93 -1.99 6.25 -14.32
N THR A 94 -1.97 7.40 -13.66
CA THR A 94 -0.86 8.34 -13.72
C THR A 94 0.37 7.77 -13.03
N ARG A 95 1.52 7.82 -13.73
CA ARG A 95 2.82 7.44 -13.16
C ARG A 95 3.53 8.67 -12.60
N PHE A 96 3.25 8.99 -11.34
CA PHE A 96 3.96 10.05 -10.62
C PHE A 96 5.43 9.66 -10.37
N PRO A 97 6.36 10.62 -10.24
CA PRO A 97 7.75 10.33 -9.92
C PRO A 97 7.88 9.81 -8.49
N GLN A 98 9.08 9.31 -8.16
CA GLN A 98 9.41 8.85 -6.81
C GLN A 98 9.25 9.94 -5.73
N ALA A 99 8.88 9.53 -4.52
CA ALA A 99 8.57 10.41 -3.38
C ALA A 99 9.66 11.47 -3.09
N LEU A 100 10.94 11.12 -3.28
CA LEU A 100 12.05 12.04 -3.09
C LEU A 100 11.93 13.33 -3.93
N LEU A 101 11.29 13.25 -5.10
CA LEU A 101 11.06 14.38 -6.00
C LEU A 101 9.72 15.11 -5.73
N LEU A 102 8.88 14.57 -4.86
CA LEU A 102 7.52 15.07 -4.60
C LEU A 102 7.41 15.99 -3.39
N ARG A 103 8.51 16.31 -2.69
CA ARG A 103 8.48 16.99 -1.39
C ARG A 103 7.56 18.21 -1.32
N SER A 104 7.57 19.07 -2.34
CA SER A 104 6.77 20.30 -2.39
C SER A 104 5.33 20.11 -2.87
N HIS A 105 4.99 18.94 -3.42
CA HIS A 105 3.69 18.62 -4.03
C HIS A 105 3.10 17.31 -3.52
N ALA A 106 3.57 16.83 -2.37
CA ALA A 106 3.26 15.49 -1.87
C ALA A 106 1.74 15.33 -1.65
N ARG A 107 1.06 16.37 -1.17
CA ARG A 107 -0.38 16.36 -0.91
C ARG A 107 -1.21 16.38 -2.18
N GLU A 108 -0.85 17.22 -3.15
CA GLU A 108 -1.53 17.32 -4.45
C GLU A 108 -1.40 16.03 -5.24
N VAL A 109 -0.19 15.45 -5.26
CA VAL A 109 0.05 14.17 -5.90
C VAL A 109 -0.73 13.05 -5.19
N ALA A 110 -0.71 13.00 -3.87
CA ALA A 110 -1.49 12.01 -3.12
C ALA A 110 -3.00 12.11 -3.40
N LYS A 111 -3.56 13.33 -3.49
CA LYS A 111 -4.97 13.54 -3.86
C LYS A 111 -5.28 12.99 -5.25
N ALA A 112 -4.43 13.31 -6.23
CA ALA A 112 -4.61 12.84 -7.61
C ALA A 112 -4.52 11.31 -7.68
N THR A 113 -3.50 10.71 -7.05
CA THR A 113 -3.37 9.25 -6.92
C THR A 113 -4.59 8.64 -6.26
N ALA A 114 -5.07 9.20 -5.15
CA ALA A 114 -6.22 8.68 -4.45
C ALA A 114 -7.53 8.74 -5.26
N ILE A 115 -7.74 9.79 -6.05
CA ILE A 115 -8.89 9.88 -6.97
C ILE A 115 -8.84 8.76 -8.01
N GLU A 116 -7.67 8.53 -8.62
CA GLU A 116 -7.50 7.45 -9.60
C GLU A 116 -7.70 6.07 -8.98
N LEU A 117 -7.09 5.82 -7.81
CA LEU A 117 -7.25 4.54 -7.11
C LEU A 117 -8.71 4.29 -6.68
N LYS A 118 -9.38 5.32 -6.15
CA LYS A 118 -10.79 5.25 -5.77
C LYS A 118 -11.70 4.95 -6.95
N SER A 119 -11.37 5.47 -8.14
CA SER A 119 -12.11 5.17 -9.37
C SER A 119 -12.05 3.68 -9.76
N LEU A 120 -11.03 2.96 -9.28
CA LEU A 120 -10.86 1.52 -9.45
C LEU A 120 -11.46 0.71 -8.28
N GLY A 121 -12.11 1.34 -7.31
CA GLY A 121 -12.62 0.67 -6.10
C GLY A 121 -11.56 0.40 -5.02
N ILE A 122 -10.31 0.80 -5.23
CA ILE A 122 -9.27 0.75 -4.19
C ILE A 122 -9.62 1.75 -3.09
N ASN A 123 -9.55 1.32 -1.83
CA ASN A 123 -9.92 2.14 -0.68
C ASN A 123 -8.83 2.21 0.41
N LEU A 124 -7.74 1.45 0.25
CA LEU A 124 -6.55 1.54 1.08
C LEU A 124 -5.30 1.54 0.18
N SER A 125 -4.44 2.52 0.38
CA SER A 125 -3.11 2.56 -0.24
C SER A 125 -2.06 2.23 0.81
N TRP A 126 -1.16 1.31 0.48
CA TRP A 126 0.03 1.02 1.27
C TRP A 126 1.08 2.12 1.06
N SER A 127 0.73 3.35 1.38
CA SER A 127 1.56 4.54 1.31
C SER A 127 1.02 5.56 2.32
N PRO A 128 1.83 6.53 2.79
CA PRO A 128 3.18 6.89 2.33
C PRO A 128 4.30 5.97 2.83
N VAL A 129 5.44 6.01 2.14
CA VAL A 129 6.72 5.56 2.71
C VAL A 129 7.20 6.61 3.71
N ALA A 130 7.19 6.25 4.99
CA ALA A 130 7.61 7.07 6.12
C ALA A 130 9.07 6.77 6.55
N ASP A 131 9.77 5.88 5.84
CA ASP A 131 11.19 5.63 6.08
C ASP A 131 12.07 6.86 5.74
N ILE A 132 13.22 6.95 6.40
CA ILE A 132 14.23 7.98 6.14
C ILE A 132 15.32 7.40 5.24
N TYR A 133 15.62 7.99 4.10
CA TYR A 133 16.75 7.54 3.29
C TYR A 133 18.10 7.98 3.89
N SER A 134 18.47 7.39 5.04
CA SER A 134 19.66 7.73 5.81
C SER A 134 20.92 7.01 5.34
N HIS A 135 20.79 5.81 4.78
CA HIS A 135 21.91 5.01 4.30
C HIS A 135 22.02 5.05 2.77
N PRO A 136 23.08 5.66 2.18
CA PRO A 136 23.21 5.83 0.72
C PRO A 136 23.23 4.52 -0.08
N GLN A 137 23.62 3.40 0.54
CA GLN A 137 23.64 2.08 -0.10
C GLN A 137 22.34 1.28 0.14
N ASN A 138 21.30 1.88 0.73
CA ASN A 138 20.03 1.19 0.95
C ASN A 138 19.39 0.79 -0.40
N PRO A 139 19.20 -0.52 -0.68
CA PRO A 139 18.70 -0.98 -1.97
C PRO A 139 17.16 -0.92 -2.09
N ILE A 140 16.46 -0.73 -0.97
CA ILE A 140 15.01 -0.90 -0.86
C ILE A 140 14.25 0.41 -0.80
N ILE A 141 14.63 1.29 0.11
CA ILE A 141 13.95 2.57 0.33
C ILE A 141 14.45 3.58 -0.71
N GLY A 142 15.70 4.02 -0.61
CA GLY A 142 16.29 4.93 -1.59
C GLY A 142 15.38 6.12 -1.90
N SER A 143 15.12 6.32 -3.19
CA SER A 143 14.25 7.39 -3.69
C SER A 143 12.76 7.25 -3.36
N ARG A 144 12.32 6.12 -2.78
CA ARG A 144 10.94 5.94 -2.28
C ARG A 144 10.69 6.71 -0.99
N ALA A 145 11.72 7.09 -0.23
CA ALA A 145 11.55 7.99 0.90
C ALA A 145 11.32 9.42 0.41
N PHE A 146 10.49 10.16 1.14
CA PHE A 146 10.35 11.60 0.90
C PHE A 146 11.63 12.37 1.25
N GLY A 147 12.44 11.89 2.19
CA GLY A 147 13.64 12.59 2.58
C GLY A 147 14.74 11.74 3.20
N ASN A 148 15.92 12.34 3.33
CA ASN A 148 17.11 11.74 3.93
C ASN A 148 17.37 12.25 5.36
N THR A 149 16.50 13.12 5.88
CA THR A 149 16.49 13.55 7.27
C THR A 149 15.13 13.24 7.90
N PRO A 150 15.04 13.11 9.24
CA PRO A 150 13.76 12.91 9.92
C PRO A 150 12.71 13.96 9.56
N GLU A 151 13.10 15.23 9.47
CA GLU A 151 12.20 16.36 9.22
C GLU A 151 11.65 16.35 7.79
N THR A 152 12.52 16.07 6.82
CA THR A 152 12.13 16.04 5.40
C THR A 152 11.27 14.81 5.08
N ALA A 153 11.59 13.65 5.68
CA ALA A 153 10.75 12.46 5.57
C ALA A 153 9.39 12.66 6.25
N ALA A 154 9.37 13.23 7.46
CA ALA A 154 8.13 13.49 8.21
C ALA A 154 7.20 14.45 7.47
N THR A 155 7.73 15.57 6.95
CA THR A 155 6.93 16.56 6.23
C THR A 155 6.30 15.95 4.98
N GLY A 156 7.10 15.28 4.13
CA GLY A 156 6.59 14.69 2.90
C GLY A 156 5.59 13.55 3.15
N ALA A 157 5.90 12.64 4.08
CA ALA A 157 4.99 11.55 4.44
C ALA A 157 3.67 12.08 5.00
N ARG A 158 3.70 13.10 5.87
CA ARG A 158 2.49 13.72 6.43
C ARG A 158 1.63 14.38 5.36
N GLU A 159 2.21 15.20 4.50
CA GLU A 159 1.45 15.86 3.43
C GLU A 159 0.86 14.84 2.44
N TYR A 160 1.60 13.78 2.11
CA TYR A 160 1.08 12.69 1.29
C TYR A 160 -0.08 11.96 1.97
N TYR A 161 0.07 11.61 3.26
CA TYR A 161 -0.99 10.95 4.04
C TYR A 161 -2.27 11.79 4.07
N LEU A 162 -2.17 13.09 4.36
CA LEU A 162 -3.31 14.02 4.35
C LEU A 162 -4.00 14.06 2.98
N GLY A 163 -3.22 14.07 1.89
CA GLY A 163 -3.78 14.05 0.54
C GLY A 163 -4.59 12.78 0.22
N LEU A 164 -4.12 11.61 0.67
CA LEU A 164 -4.88 10.36 0.57
C LEU A 164 -6.19 10.45 1.36
N THR A 165 -6.11 10.85 2.64
CA THR A 165 -7.25 10.95 3.54
C THR A 165 -8.32 11.91 3.02
N GLU A 166 -7.92 13.07 2.49
CA GLU A 166 -8.85 14.07 1.93
C GLU A 166 -9.62 13.57 0.71
N ALA A 167 -9.04 12.68 -0.08
CA ALA A 167 -9.71 12.04 -1.21
C ALA A 167 -10.52 10.79 -0.80
N GLY A 168 -10.45 10.40 0.49
CA GLY A 168 -11.18 9.27 1.06
C GLY A 168 -10.52 7.91 0.81
N ILE A 169 -9.19 7.87 0.72
CA ILE A 169 -8.40 6.64 0.74
C ILE A 169 -7.69 6.53 2.08
N VAL A 170 -7.70 5.34 2.68
CA VAL A 170 -6.91 5.05 3.88
C VAL A 170 -5.44 4.92 3.48
N GLY A 171 -4.57 5.75 4.05
CA GLY A 171 -3.13 5.60 3.92
C GLY A 171 -2.57 4.66 4.99
N CYS A 172 -1.64 3.78 4.61
CA CYS A 172 -0.87 2.97 5.55
C CYS A 172 0.62 3.32 5.45
N ALA A 173 1.13 3.93 6.52
CA ALA A 173 2.52 4.30 6.63
C ALA A 173 3.42 3.07 6.75
N LYS A 174 4.53 3.09 6.03
CA LYS A 174 5.49 1.97 6.04
C LYS A 174 6.95 2.44 5.93
N HIS A 175 7.92 1.67 6.40
CA HIS A 175 7.80 0.33 6.99
C HIS A 175 8.20 0.41 8.46
N PHE A 176 7.22 0.43 9.37
CA PHE A 176 7.51 0.58 10.80
C PHE A 176 8.44 -0.55 11.30
N PRO A 177 9.46 -0.27 12.14
CA PRO A 177 9.78 1.02 12.77
C PRO A 177 10.74 1.91 11.97
N GLY A 178 11.00 1.61 10.70
CA GLY A 178 11.94 2.28 9.82
C GLY A 178 12.83 1.25 9.12
N HIS A 179 12.94 1.32 7.79
CA HIS A 179 13.78 0.43 6.97
C HIS A 179 14.89 1.20 6.24
N GLY A 180 14.93 2.51 6.44
CA GLY A 180 15.79 3.45 5.76
C GLY A 180 17.30 3.31 6.00
N ASP A 181 17.68 2.75 7.15
CA ASP A 181 19.08 2.61 7.58
C ASP A 181 19.65 1.20 7.39
N THR A 182 18.98 0.37 6.59
CA THR A 182 19.45 -0.99 6.30
C THR A 182 20.37 -0.99 5.07
N SER A 183 21.37 -1.87 5.07
CA SER A 183 22.31 -2.06 3.95
C SER A 183 22.04 -3.32 3.13
N LYS A 184 21.00 -4.08 3.50
CA LYS A 184 20.66 -5.38 2.91
C LYS A 184 19.24 -5.38 2.37
N ASP A 185 19.02 -6.10 1.27
CA ASP A 185 17.70 -6.29 0.68
C ASP A 185 16.86 -7.25 1.55
N SER A 186 15.72 -6.76 2.07
CA SER A 186 14.82 -7.57 2.90
C SER A 186 14.09 -8.69 2.16
N HIS A 187 14.11 -8.71 0.83
CA HIS A 187 13.60 -9.82 0.04
C HIS A 187 14.57 -11.01 0.02
N VAL A 188 15.82 -10.81 0.45
CA VAL A 188 16.90 -11.80 0.38
C VAL A 188 17.43 -12.17 1.77
N GLU A 189 17.54 -11.19 2.67
CA GLU A 189 18.06 -11.40 4.02
C GLU A 189 17.28 -10.59 5.06
N LEU A 190 17.23 -11.07 6.31
CA LEU A 190 16.56 -10.34 7.38
C LEU A 190 17.32 -9.01 7.66
N PRO A 191 16.70 -7.84 7.45
CA PRO A 191 17.35 -6.57 7.75
C PRO A 191 17.51 -6.39 9.25
N ILE A 192 18.67 -5.88 9.68
CA ILE A 192 18.98 -5.56 11.08
C ILE A 192 19.28 -4.07 11.17
N LEU A 193 18.56 -3.37 12.06
CA LEU A 193 18.88 -2.02 12.49
C LEU A 193 19.72 -2.09 13.75
N ASN A 194 20.99 -1.71 13.67
CA ASN A 194 21.88 -1.64 14.84
C ASN A 194 21.69 -0.31 15.59
N LEU A 195 20.46 -0.06 16.05
CA LEU A 195 20.07 1.14 16.78
C LEU A 195 19.58 0.77 18.17
N THR A 196 19.94 1.59 19.15
CA THR A 196 19.28 1.58 20.45
C THR A 196 17.82 2.03 20.31
N PRO A 197 16.93 1.64 21.24
CA PRO A 197 15.56 2.16 21.26
C PRO A 197 15.48 3.69 21.32
N GLU A 198 16.48 4.36 21.90
CA GLU A 198 16.53 5.81 21.97
C GLU A 198 16.88 6.46 20.62
N GLU A 199 17.86 5.90 19.90
CA GLU A 199 18.20 6.34 18.54
C GLU A 199 17.02 6.13 17.58
N LEU A 200 16.34 4.98 17.69
CA LEU A 200 15.13 4.69 16.92
C LEU A 200 14.04 5.76 17.16
N ARG A 201 13.79 6.12 18.43
CA ARG A 201 12.80 7.16 18.79
C ARG A 201 13.16 8.56 18.33
N ARG A 202 14.46 8.89 18.33
CA ARG A 202 14.99 10.21 17.95
C ARG A 202 15.22 10.37 16.44
N ARG A 203 15.15 9.29 15.68
CA ARG A 203 15.36 9.31 14.22
C ARG A 203 14.24 8.62 13.47
N GLU A 204 14.22 7.29 13.43
CA GLU A 204 13.33 6.52 12.55
C GLU A 204 11.84 6.69 12.86
N LEU A 205 11.48 6.90 14.13
CA LEU A 205 10.07 7.05 14.52
C LEU A 205 9.51 8.46 14.32
N ILE A 206 10.34 9.45 13.96
CA ILE A 206 9.88 10.83 13.78
C ILE A 206 8.82 10.93 12.67
N PRO A 207 9.04 10.39 11.46
CA PRO A 207 8.03 10.43 10.41
C PRO A 207 6.73 9.72 10.80
N PHE A 208 6.80 8.55 11.44
CA PHE A 208 5.60 7.81 11.87
C PHE A 208 4.78 8.61 12.90
N LYS A 209 5.44 9.27 13.85
CA LYS A 209 4.77 10.14 14.83
C LYS A 209 4.09 11.35 14.17
N ALA A 210 4.69 11.89 13.10
CA ALA A 210 4.14 13.05 12.40
C ALA A 210 2.81 12.75 11.68
N LEU A 211 2.49 11.47 11.46
CA LEU A 211 1.22 11.04 10.85
C LEU A 211 0.06 10.97 11.84
N ASN A 212 0.31 11.13 13.14
CA ASN A 212 -0.75 11.21 14.14
C ASN A 212 -1.41 12.59 14.09
N VAL A 213 -2.22 12.83 13.06
CA VAL A 213 -2.83 14.14 12.73
C VAL A 213 -4.23 14.34 13.34
N GLY A 214 -4.60 13.55 14.33
CA GLY A 214 -5.98 13.43 14.86
C GLY A 214 -6.40 11.96 14.80
N GLU A 215 -7.51 11.60 15.46
CA GLU A 215 -8.01 10.22 15.52
C GLU A 215 -7.95 9.58 14.12
N VAL A 216 -7.01 8.65 13.95
CA VAL A 216 -7.03 7.71 12.83
C VAL A 216 -8.36 6.95 12.97
N PRO A 217 -9.28 7.04 11.99
CA PRO A 217 -10.57 6.39 12.08
C PRO A 217 -10.47 4.89 12.38
#